data_AF-A0A1C4DSD1-F1
#
_entry.id   AF-A0A1C4DSD1-F1
#
_cell.length_a   1.000
_cell.length_b   1.000
_cell.length_c   1.000
_cell.angle_alpha   90.00
_cell.angle_beta   90.00
_cell.angle_gamma   90.00
#
_symmetry.space_group_name_H-M   'P 1'
#
loop_
_entity.id
_entity.type
_entity.pdbx_description
1 polymer ?
#
loop_
_entity_poly.entity_id
_entity_poly.type
_entity_poly.pdbx_seq_one_letter_code
_entity_poly.pdbx_strand_id
1 'polypeptide(L)'
;TQDPIGILSDINLYRYVGNNPISGIDPLGLDFIDLYRGTDNTAEIQAYYETGWVFSETGYRTYEQAIREGLSIKDALSKAIIESKYAHAKQIHEWGTLDQYIRAHGEWGQELKEIGQRSLISFTTNAEKATEWGFNSNKIIIHIRIPKSQAIQQTLETSTELEYLIINGVKP
;
A
#
# COMPACT_ATOMS: atom_id res chain seq x y z
N THR A 1 19.56 24.79 27.16
CA THR A 1 19.21 24.14 28.44
C THR A 1 18.48 22.86 28.11
N GLN A 2 18.94 21.73 28.65
CA GLN A 2 18.35 20.41 28.43
C GLN A 2 17.02 20.34 29.18
N ASP A 3 15.99 19.75 28.59
CA ASP A 3 14.68 19.64 29.25
C ASP A 3 14.74 18.67 30.45
N PRO A 4 13.75 18.69 31.36
CA PRO A 4 13.75 17.87 32.57
C PRO A 4 13.71 16.34 32.32
N ILE A 5 13.48 15.90 31.09
CA ILE A 5 13.47 14.49 30.69
C ILE A 5 14.71 14.11 29.87
N GLY A 6 15.72 14.99 29.83
CA GLY A 6 17.03 14.72 29.24
C GLY A 6 17.11 14.92 27.73
N ILE A 7 16.09 15.52 27.10
CA ILE A 7 16.10 15.78 25.65
C ILE A 7 16.81 17.11 25.39
N LEU A 8 17.86 17.05 24.58
CA LEU A 8 18.47 18.22 23.95
C LEU A 8 17.39 18.91 23.10
N SER A 9 17.23 20.23 23.25
CA SER A 9 16.25 21.00 22.47
C SER A 9 16.48 20.77 20.98
N ASP A 10 15.57 20.04 20.35
CA ASP A 10 15.50 19.82 18.91
C ASP A 10 14.31 20.64 18.38
N ILE A 11 14.42 21.16 17.16
CA ILE A 11 13.30 21.83 16.47
C ILE A 11 12.16 20.84 16.19
N ASN A 12 12.49 19.54 16.12
CA ASN A 12 11.49 18.50 15.94
C ASN A 12 10.79 18.13 17.26
N LEU A 13 9.70 18.84 17.56
CA LEU A 13 8.79 18.55 18.69
C LEU A 13 8.12 17.16 18.63
N TYR A 14 8.22 16.45 17.50
CA TYR A 14 7.54 15.19 17.23
C TYR A 14 8.49 14.00 17.07
N ARG A 15 9.60 13.97 17.81
CA ARG A 15 10.66 12.93 17.74
C ARG A 15 10.15 11.47 17.78
N TYR A 16 8.97 11.22 18.36
CA TYR A 16 8.36 9.89 18.49
C TYR A 16 7.35 9.54 17.38
N VAL A 17 7.11 10.45 16.44
CA VAL A 17 6.28 10.24 15.26
C VAL A 17 7.24 10.11 14.08
N GLY A 18 7.03 9.15 13.17
CA GLY A 18 7.88 8.94 12.00
C GLY A 18 7.94 10.11 11.00
N ASN A 19 7.33 11.25 11.35
CA ASN A 19 7.14 12.42 10.51
C ASN A 19 8.00 13.57 11.03
N ASN A 20 8.94 14.02 10.20
CA ASN A 20 9.82 15.14 10.49
C ASN A 20 9.29 16.41 9.78
N PRO A 21 8.87 17.46 10.53
CA PRO A 21 8.35 18.68 9.93
C PRO A 21 9.43 19.48 9.17
N ILE A 22 10.72 19.21 9.40
CA ILE A 22 11.83 19.84 8.67
C ILE A 22 11.92 19.30 7.23
N SER A 23 11.44 18.08 6.96
CA SER A 23 11.45 17.47 5.63
C SER A 23 10.13 17.64 4.85
N GLY A 24 9.23 18.54 5.29
CA GLY A 24 7.95 18.78 4.61
C GLY A 24 6.94 17.62 4.73
N ILE A 25 7.10 16.77 5.73
CA ILE A 25 6.15 15.68 6.03
C ILE A 25 5.10 16.24 6.98
N ASP A 26 3.82 16.20 6.55
CA ASP A 26 2.70 16.70 7.33
C ASP A 26 2.58 15.94 8.68
N PRO A 27 2.88 16.61 9.80
CA PRO A 27 2.90 15.98 11.11
C PRO A 27 1.49 15.67 11.64
N LEU A 28 0.44 16.24 11.04
CA LEU A 28 -0.95 16.05 11.46
C LEU A 28 -1.71 15.03 10.61
N GLY A 29 -1.15 14.60 9.47
CA GLY A 29 -1.81 13.68 8.54
C GLY A 29 -3.11 14.23 7.93
N LEU A 30 -3.21 15.56 7.84
CA LEU A 30 -4.28 16.34 7.24
C LEU A 30 -4.09 16.57 5.73
N ASP A 31 -2.93 16.28 5.16
CA ASP A 31 -2.69 16.25 3.73
C ASP A 31 -3.20 14.93 3.16
N PHE A 32 -4.30 15.01 2.42
CA PHE A 32 -4.95 13.86 1.81
C PHE A 32 -4.71 13.83 0.32
N ILE A 33 -4.64 12.61 -0.22
CA ILE A 33 -4.53 12.36 -1.64
C ILE A 33 -5.69 11.49 -2.11
N ASP A 34 -6.28 11.88 -3.23
CA ASP A 34 -7.26 11.08 -3.97
C ASP A 34 -6.53 10.12 -4.91
N LEU A 35 -6.81 8.83 -4.78
CA LEU A 35 -6.16 7.77 -5.51
C LEU A 35 -7.19 6.84 -6.15
N TYR A 36 -6.90 6.42 -7.37
CA TYR A 36 -7.75 5.59 -8.20
C TYR A 36 -7.04 4.31 -8.58
N ARG A 37 -7.78 3.21 -8.60
CA ARG A 37 -7.28 1.91 -9.03
C ARG A 37 -8.34 1.20 -9.85
N GLY A 38 -8.04 0.96 -11.12
CA GLY A 38 -8.79 0.02 -11.94
C GLY A 38 -8.39 -1.42 -11.60
N THR A 39 -9.37 -2.29 -11.41
CA THR A 39 -9.14 -3.73 -11.25
C THR A 39 -10.32 -4.51 -11.84
N ASP A 40 -10.02 -5.64 -12.48
CA ASP A 40 -10.99 -6.65 -12.90
C ASP A 40 -10.81 -7.98 -12.16
N ASN A 41 -9.96 -7.99 -11.12
CA ASN A 41 -9.70 -9.17 -10.31
C ASN A 41 -10.88 -9.45 -9.38
N THR A 42 -11.61 -10.54 -9.65
CA THR A 42 -12.83 -10.89 -8.90
C THR A 42 -12.58 -11.07 -7.40
N ALA A 43 -11.44 -11.65 -6.99
CA ALA A 43 -11.13 -11.85 -5.57
C ALA A 43 -10.85 -10.52 -4.85
N GLU A 44 -10.11 -9.61 -5.49
CA GLU A 44 -9.90 -8.26 -4.97
C GLU A 44 -11.22 -7.48 -4.86
N ILE A 45 -12.04 -7.52 -5.91
CA ILE A 45 -13.35 -6.85 -5.96
C ILE A 45 -14.28 -7.37 -4.87
N GLN A 46 -14.35 -8.69 -4.69
CA GLN A 46 -15.16 -9.31 -3.66
C GLN A 46 -14.69 -8.91 -2.26
N ALA A 47 -13.38 -8.99 -1.98
CA ALA A 47 -12.83 -8.59 -0.69
C ALA A 47 -13.12 -7.11 -0.39
N TYR A 48 -13.05 -6.24 -1.40
CA TYR A 48 -13.40 -4.82 -1.27
C TYR A 48 -14.87 -4.63 -0.89
N TYR A 49 -15.81 -5.28 -1.58
CA TYR A 49 -17.23 -5.15 -1.25
C TYR A 49 -17.61 -5.74 0.11
N GLU A 50 -16.96 -6.82 0.54
CA GLU A 50 -17.25 -7.47 1.82
C GLU A 50 -16.67 -6.73 3.02
N THR A 51 -15.50 -6.10 2.86
CA THR A 51 -14.73 -5.58 4.01
C THR A 51 -14.51 -4.07 3.96
N GLY A 52 -14.67 -3.46 2.79
CA GLY A 52 -14.23 -2.10 2.50
C GLY A 52 -12.71 -1.95 2.38
N TRP A 53 -11.92 -3.03 2.45
CA TRP A 53 -10.46 -2.95 2.30
C TRP A 53 -10.04 -3.19 0.86
N VAL A 54 -9.08 -2.41 0.40
CA VAL A 54 -8.29 -2.72 -0.80
C VAL A 54 -7.03 -3.43 -0.34
N PHE A 55 -6.87 -4.69 -0.71
CA PHE A 55 -5.72 -5.50 -0.30
C PHE A 55 -4.67 -5.61 -1.40
N SER A 56 -3.42 -5.84 -1.00
CA SER A 56 -2.39 -6.37 -1.88
C SER A 56 -2.73 -7.76 -2.41
N GLU A 57 -1.97 -8.22 -3.41
CA GLU A 57 -2.13 -9.57 -3.95
C GLU A 57 -2.05 -10.64 -2.86
N THR A 58 -1.06 -10.53 -1.98
CA THR A 58 -0.96 -11.44 -0.83
C THR A 58 -2.20 -11.35 0.06
N GLY A 59 -2.69 -10.12 0.30
CA GLY A 59 -3.82 -9.88 1.18
C GLY A 59 -5.13 -10.47 0.66
N TYR A 60 -5.56 -10.15 -0.57
CA TYR A 60 -6.85 -10.64 -1.06
C TYR A 60 -6.85 -12.16 -1.26
N ARG A 61 -5.72 -12.77 -1.66
CA ARG A 61 -5.61 -14.25 -1.78
C ARG A 61 -5.71 -14.93 -0.43
N THR A 62 -5.03 -14.37 0.58
CA THR A 62 -5.10 -14.88 1.96
C THR A 62 -6.51 -14.74 2.52
N TYR A 63 -7.15 -13.59 2.29
CA TYR A 63 -8.54 -13.36 2.68
C TYR A 63 -9.48 -14.38 2.03
N GLU A 64 -9.43 -14.53 0.72
CA GLU A 64 -10.25 -15.47 -0.05
C GLU A 64 -10.06 -16.91 0.44
N GLN A 65 -8.81 -17.32 0.68
CA GLN A 65 -8.51 -18.65 1.22
C GLN A 65 -9.07 -18.83 2.64
N ALA A 66 -8.89 -17.86 3.52
CA ALA A 66 -9.41 -17.91 4.89
C ALA A 66 -10.94 -18.02 4.93
N ILE A 67 -11.63 -17.29 4.06
CA ILE A 67 -13.09 -17.39 3.91
C ILE A 67 -13.50 -18.79 3.43
N ARG A 68 -12.79 -19.37 2.45
CA ARG A 68 -13.02 -20.75 1.99
C ARG A 68 -12.78 -21.80 3.07
N GLU A 69 -11.82 -21.54 3.97
CA GLU A 69 -11.53 -22.36 5.15
C GLU A 69 -12.59 -22.19 6.27
N GLY A 70 -13.58 -21.31 6.10
CA GLY A 70 -14.69 -21.10 7.03
C GLY A 70 -14.37 -20.14 8.19
N LEU A 71 -13.30 -19.34 8.08
CA LEU A 71 -13.00 -18.32 9.08
C LEU A 71 -14.05 -17.20 9.03
N SER A 72 -14.25 -16.53 10.17
CA SER A 72 -15.05 -15.31 10.22
C SER A 72 -14.39 -14.20 9.40
N ILE A 73 -15.16 -13.24 8.87
CA ILE A 73 -14.63 -12.08 8.14
C ILE A 73 -13.55 -11.36 8.95
N LYS A 74 -13.75 -11.21 10.27
CA LYS A 74 -12.79 -10.54 11.16
C LYS A 74 -11.46 -11.29 11.22
N ASP A 75 -11.51 -12.61 11.34
CA ASP A 75 -10.30 -13.44 11.43
C ASP A 75 -9.59 -13.53 10.07
N ALA A 76 -10.35 -13.66 8.98
CA ALA A 76 -9.84 -13.63 7.62
C ALA A 76 -9.13 -12.31 7.29
N LEU A 77 -9.71 -11.17 7.67
CA LEU A 77 -9.12 -9.85 7.52
C LEU A 77 -7.84 -9.70 8.34
N SER A 78 -7.86 -10.16 9.59
CA SER A 78 -6.68 -10.14 10.46
C SER A 78 -5.54 -10.97 9.86
N LYS A 79 -5.86 -12.17 9.35
CA LYS A 79 -4.90 -13.05 8.67
C LYS A 79 -4.36 -12.40 7.40
N ALA A 80 -5.20 -11.81 6.56
CA ALA A 80 -4.79 -11.13 5.33
C ALA A 80 -3.77 -10.00 5.59
N ILE A 81 -4.01 -9.16 6.61
CA ILE A 81 -3.09 -8.08 6.97
C ILE A 81 -1.76 -8.63 7.52
N ILE A 82 -1.82 -9.67 8.35
CA ILE A 82 -0.62 -10.29 8.93
C ILE A 82 0.24 -10.93 7.84
N GLU A 83 -0.34 -11.75 6.98
CA GLU A 83 0.38 -12.41 5.88
C GLU A 83 0.96 -11.42 4.89
N SER A 84 0.21 -10.36 4.59
CA SER A 84 0.71 -9.30 3.71
C SER A 84 1.93 -8.58 4.30
N LYS A 85 1.94 -8.31 5.62
CA LYS A 85 3.11 -7.76 6.32
C LYS A 85 4.31 -8.70 6.29
N TYR A 86 4.10 -10.02 6.46
CA TYR A 86 5.16 -11.00 6.35
C TYR A 86 5.74 -11.07 4.93
N ALA A 87 4.88 -11.07 3.91
CA ALA A 87 5.31 -11.01 2.52
C ALA A 87 6.08 -9.72 2.23
N HIS A 88 5.64 -8.58 2.75
CA HIS A 88 6.37 -7.32 2.64
C HIS A 88 7.77 -7.43 3.25
N ALA A 89 7.87 -7.88 4.50
CA ALA A 89 9.15 -8.05 5.19
C ALA A 89 10.09 -8.99 4.43
N LYS A 90 9.56 -10.08 3.87
CA LYS A 90 10.34 -11.00 3.03
C LYS A 90 10.85 -10.31 1.77
N GLN A 91 10.02 -9.56 1.06
CA GLN A 91 10.45 -8.83 -0.14
C GLN A 91 11.55 -7.81 0.19
N ILE A 92 11.42 -7.07 1.29
CA ILE A 92 12.47 -6.15 1.75
C ILE A 92 13.77 -6.89 2.07
N HIS A 93 13.69 -8.06 2.70
CA HIS A 93 14.86 -8.88 3.00
C HIS A 93 15.60 -9.33 1.73
N GLU A 94 14.87 -9.76 0.71
CA GLU A 94 15.42 -10.31 -0.53
C GLU A 94 15.96 -9.20 -1.45
N TRP A 95 15.23 -8.09 -1.58
CA TRP A 95 15.64 -6.94 -2.41
C TRP A 95 16.63 -6.01 -1.72
N GLY A 96 16.81 -6.14 -0.41
CA GLY A 96 17.74 -5.37 0.42
C GLY A 96 17.14 -4.09 1.00
N THR A 97 16.36 -3.34 0.24
CA THR A 97 15.71 -2.09 0.69
C THR A 97 14.32 -1.90 0.12
N LEU A 98 13.53 -1.01 0.74
CA LEU A 98 12.21 -0.61 0.23
C LEU A 98 12.32 0.04 -1.15
N ASP A 99 13.31 0.89 -1.37
CA ASP A 99 13.51 1.54 -2.67
C ASP A 99 13.83 0.51 -3.75
N GLN A 100 14.68 -0.47 -3.47
CA GLN A 100 14.97 -1.56 -4.41
C GLN A 100 13.73 -2.40 -4.70
N TYR A 101 12.91 -2.69 -3.68
CA TYR A 101 11.65 -3.41 -3.88
C TYR A 101 10.63 -2.60 -4.71
N ILE A 102 10.52 -1.29 -4.48
CA ILE A 102 9.66 -0.40 -5.28
C ILE A 102 10.12 -0.36 -6.74
N ARG A 103 11.42 -0.25 -6.98
CA ARG A 103 11.99 -0.31 -8.34
C ARG A 103 11.67 -1.63 -9.01
N ALA A 104 11.86 -2.74 -8.30
CA ALA A 104 11.50 -4.06 -8.80
C ALA A 104 10.00 -4.21 -9.09
N HIS A 105 9.14 -3.58 -8.28
CA HIS A 105 7.69 -3.53 -8.50
C HIS A 105 7.32 -2.86 -9.83
N GLY A 106 7.93 -1.72 -10.14
CA GLY A 106 7.67 -0.96 -11.35
C GLY A 106 8.37 -1.49 -12.61
N GLU A 107 9.61 -1.99 -12.51
CA GLU A 107 10.44 -2.39 -13.66
C GLU A 107 10.23 -3.86 -14.09
N TRP A 108 9.98 -4.77 -13.14
CA TRP A 108 10.08 -6.22 -13.37
C TRP A 108 8.83 -7.00 -12.96
N GLY A 109 7.64 -6.44 -13.18
CA GLY A 109 6.37 -7.00 -12.70
C GLY A 109 6.27 -8.54 -12.72
N GLN A 110 6.64 -9.22 -13.81
CA GLN A 110 6.55 -10.69 -13.90
C GLN A 110 7.57 -11.44 -13.00
N GLU A 111 8.77 -10.89 -12.78
CA GLU A 111 9.89 -11.54 -12.06
C GLU A 111 9.71 -11.54 -10.52
N LEU A 112 8.83 -10.67 -10.00
CA LEU A 112 8.51 -10.62 -8.56
C LEU A 112 7.89 -11.92 -8.03
N LYS A 113 7.21 -12.68 -8.91
CA LYS A 113 6.51 -13.92 -8.53
C LYS A 113 7.48 -15.04 -8.11
N GLU A 114 8.75 -14.96 -8.48
CA GLU A 114 9.75 -15.97 -8.14
C GLU A 114 10.21 -15.86 -6.67
N ILE A 115 10.10 -14.66 -6.08
CA ILE A 115 10.56 -14.37 -4.70
C ILE A 115 9.39 -14.46 -3.70
N GLY A 116 8.20 -14.03 -4.09
CA GLY A 116 6.99 -14.11 -3.29
C GLY A 116 5.82 -13.31 -3.87
N GLN A 117 4.63 -13.47 -3.28
CA GLN A 117 3.47 -12.67 -3.66
C GLN A 117 3.71 -11.19 -3.34
N ARG A 118 3.04 -10.30 -4.07
CA ARG A 118 3.24 -8.84 -3.93
C ARG A 118 2.51 -8.31 -2.70
N SER A 119 3.16 -7.38 -2.01
CA SER A 119 2.61 -6.63 -0.88
C SER A 119 2.31 -5.16 -1.23
N LEU A 120 2.80 -4.66 -2.37
CA LEU A 120 2.54 -3.31 -2.86
C LEU A 120 1.31 -3.28 -3.77
N ILE A 121 0.51 -2.23 -3.64
CA ILE A 121 -0.70 -1.98 -4.42
C ILE A 121 -0.50 -0.71 -5.23
N SER A 122 -0.66 -0.83 -6.55
CA SER A 122 -0.59 0.30 -7.47
C SER A 122 -1.90 1.08 -7.50
N PHE A 123 -1.79 2.40 -7.34
CA PHE A 123 -2.83 3.41 -7.51
C PHE A 123 -2.30 4.54 -8.40
N THR A 124 -3.20 5.36 -8.93
CA THR A 124 -2.85 6.58 -9.67
C THR A 124 -3.69 7.76 -9.22
N THR A 125 -3.16 8.98 -9.32
CA THR A 125 -3.97 10.21 -9.15
C THR A 125 -4.81 10.55 -10.38
N ASN A 126 -4.63 9.83 -11.50
CA ASN A 126 -5.35 10.06 -12.73
C ASN A 126 -6.48 9.02 -12.91
N ALA A 127 -7.73 9.46 -12.71
CA ALA A 127 -8.91 8.60 -12.86
C ALA A 127 -9.08 8.04 -14.29
N GLU A 128 -8.71 8.79 -15.33
CA GLU A 128 -8.75 8.31 -16.71
C GLU A 128 -7.73 7.18 -16.91
N LYS A 129 -6.53 7.34 -16.37
CA LYS A 129 -5.48 6.32 -16.41
C LYS A 129 -5.91 5.05 -15.69
N ALA A 130 -6.59 5.17 -14.54
CA ALA A 130 -7.14 4.01 -13.84
C ALA A 130 -8.15 3.23 -14.69
N THR A 131 -8.82 3.87 -15.66
CA THR A 131 -9.72 3.16 -16.59
C THR A 131 -8.98 2.28 -17.59
N GLU A 132 -7.70 2.52 -17.84
CA GLU A 132 -6.86 1.68 -18.72
C GLU A 132 -6.42 0.39 -18.02
N TRP A 133 -6.51 0.32 -16.69
CA TRP A 133 -6.11 -0.84 -15.91
C TRP A 133 -7.22 -1.90 -15.85
N GLY A 134 -6.90 -3.13 -16.26
CA GLY A 134 -7.86 -4.23 -16.37
C GLY A 134 -8.54 -4.29 -17.75
N PHE A 135 -8.76 -5.50 -18.24
CA PHE A 135 -9.12 -5.75 -19.65
C PHE A 135 -10.56 -6.27 -19.83
N ASN A 136 -11.23 -6.62 -18.73
CA ASN A 136 -12.51 -7.34 -18.77
C ASN A 136 -13.74 -6.49 -18.39
N SER A 137 -14.93 -6.99 -18.73
CA SER A 137 -16.22 -6.33 -18.49
C SER A 137 -16.57 -6.14 -17.01
N ASN A 138 -15.98 -6.92 -16.11
CA ASN A 138 -16.20 -6.84 -14.67
C ASN A 138 -15.28 -5.83 -13.97
N LYS A 139 -14.56 -5.01 -14.75
CA LYS A 139 -13.69 -3.96 -14.23
C LYS A 139 -14.48 -2.96 -13.38
N ILE A 140 -13.92 -2.62 -12.22
CA ILE A 140 -14.35 -1.49 -11.40
C ILE A 140 -13.20 -0.49 -11.23
N ILE A 141 -13.56 0.73 -10.86
CA ILE A 141 -12.60 1.73 -10.39
C ILE A 141 -12.85 1.91 -8.90
N ILE A 142 -11.83 1.61 -8.10
CA ILE A 142 -11.84 1.89 -6.67
C ILE A 142 -11.23 3.28 -6.48
N HIS A 143 -11.98 4.17 -5.83
CA HIS A 143 -11.52 5.50 -5.42
C HIS A 143 -11.34 5.51 -3.91
N ILE A 144 -10.18 5.97 -3.47
CA ILE A 144 -9.84 6.11 -2.04
C ILE A 144 -9.31 7.51 -1.77
N ARG A 145 -9.53 8.00 -0.54
CA ARG A 145 -8.97 9.25 -0.05
C ARG A 145 -8.24 9.00 1.26
N ILE A 146 -6.91 9.07 1.22
CA ILE A 146 -6.07 8.67 2.35
C ILE A 146 -5.04 9.74 2.70
N PRO A 147 -4.50 9.76 3.93
CA PRO A 147 -3.36 10.61 4.24
C PRO A 147 -2.20 10.31 3.29
N LYS A 148 -1.59 11.35 2.72
CA LYS A 148 -0.50 11.22 1.76
C LYS A 148 0.69 10.44 2.32
N SER A 149 0.90 10.47 3.64
CA SER A 149 1.90 9.66 4.35
C SER A 149 1.71 8.15 4.26
N GLN A 150 0.53 7.67 3.84
CA GLN A 150 0.26 6.25 3.61
C GLN A 150 0.55 5.81 2.16
N ALA A 151 0.87 6.75 1.28
CA ALA A 151 1.15 6.50 -0.13
C ALA A 151 2.61 6.84 -0.46
N ILE A 152 3.24 5.98 -1.24
CA ILE A 152 4.61 6.18 -1.70
C ILE A 152 4.56 6.52 -3.18
N GLN A 153 4.99 7.72 -3.55
CA GLN A 153 5.09 8.09 -4.96
C GLN A 153 6.21 7.29 -5.62
N GLN A 154 5.93 6.65 -6.75
CA GLN A 154 6.94 5.95 -7.52
C GLN A 154 7.90 6.95 -8.19
N THR A 155 9.20 6.80 -7.99
CA THR A 155 10.23 7.74 -8.46
C THR A 155 11.10 7.19 -9.60
N LEU A 156 10.64 6.16 -10.30
CA LEU A 156 11.36 5.60 -11.45
C LEU A 156 11.37 6.62 -12.60
N GLU A 157 12.54 6.97 -13.13
CA GLU A 157 12.68 7.94 -14.24
C GLU A 157 11.91 7.53 -15.51
N THR A 158 11.73 6.23 -15.71
CA THR A 158 10.96 5.65 -16.82
C THR A 158 9.46 5.60 -16.54
N SER A 159 9.04 5.77 -15.29
CA SER A 159 7.65 5.81 -14.89
C SER A 159 7.11 7.20 -15.16
N THR A 160 6.57 7.38 -16.37
CA THR A 160 5.76 8.55 -16.73
C THR A 160 4.41 8.57 -16.00
N GLU A 161 4.13 7.54 -15.22
CA GLU A 161 2.84 7.31 -14.60
C GLU A 161 2.82 7.93 -13.21
N LEU A 162 1.76 8.66 -12.91
CA LEU A 162 1.46 9.24 -11.60
C LEU A 162 1.11 8.12 -10.60
N GLU A 163 1.98 7.12 -10.48
CA GLU A 163 1.78 5.90 -9.71
C GLU A 163 2.15 6.14 -8.24
N TYR A 164 1.23 5.72 -7.38
CA TYR A 164 1.39 5.69 -5.95
C TYR A 164 1.25 4.24 -5.48
N LEU A 165 2.12 3.86 -4.56
CA LEU A 165 2.16 2.54 -3.98
C LEU A 165 1.65 2.59 -2.55
N ILE A 166 0.79 1.63 -2.22
CA ILE A 166 0.32 1.40 -0.85
C ILE A 166 0.83 0.04 -0.39
N ILE A 167 1.34 0.00 0.84
CA ILE A 167 1.87 -1.22 1.44
C ILE A 167 0.74 -2.00 2.12
N ASN A 168 0.70 -3.31 1.87
CA ASN A 168 -0.18 -4.35 2.41
C ASN A 168 -1.67 -4.26 2.04
N GLY A 169 -2.28 -3.12 2.31
CA GLY A 169 -3.72 -2.92 2.24
C GLY A 169 -4.14 -1.63 2.89
N VAL A 170 -5.25 -1.07 2.43
CA VAL A 170 -5.79 0.18 2.93
C VAL A 170 -7.30 0.12 3.02
N LYS A 171 -7.84 0.78 4.03
CA LYS A 171 -9.26 1.06 4.11
C LYS A 171 -9.47 2.52 3.65
N PRO A 172 -10.29 2.77 2.60
CA PRO A 172 -10.61 4.11 2.12
C PRO A 172 -11.26 4.99 3.19
#